data_AF-A0A1S3DSY4-F1
#
_entry.id   AF-A0A1S3DSY4-F1
#
_cell.length_a   1.000
_cell.length_b   1.000
_cell.length_c   1.000
_cell.angle_alpha   90.00
_cell.angle_beta   90.00
_cell.angle_gamma   90.00
#
_symmetry.space_group_name_H-M   'P 1'
#
loop_
_entity.id
_entity.type
_entity.pdbx_description
1 polymer ?
#
loop_
_entity_poly.entity_id
_entity_poly.type
_entity_poly.pdbx_seq_one_letter_code
_entity_poly.pdbx_strand_id
1 'polypeptide(L)'
;GSLFSNIVTEVVEDCDHVFAYVNDVFRYGLIVYDFFKNTSYRLTHPYMYPEPTQSTYILDNLKFRWVDGIFGMAISPELSGKYKRHPY
;
A
#
# COMPACT_ATOMS: atom_id res chain seq x y z
N GLY A 1 -17.30 4.77 2.82
CA GLY A 1 -16.26 4.73 3.87
C GLY A 1 -14.94 4.34 3.25
N SER A 2 -13.88 4.33 4.06
CA SER A 2 -12.57 3.76 3.74
C SER A 2 -12.33 2.56 4.66
N LEU A 3 -11.49 1.63 4.24
CA LEU A 3 -11.01 0.55 5.08
C LEU A 3 -9.50 0.42 4.87
N PHE A 4 -8.74 0.64 5.94
CA PHE A 4 -7.29 0.52 5.91
C PHE A 4 -6.89 -0.85 6.45
N SER A 5 -6.29 -1.69 5.61
CA SER A 5 -5.97 -3.08 5.99
C SER A 5 -4.50 -3.29 6.35
N ASN A 6 -3.60 -2.45 5.84
CA ASN A 6 -2.17 -2.60 5.99
C ASN A 6 -1.46 -1.24 6.04
N ILE A 7 -0.37 -1.18 6.80
CA ILE A 7 0.56 -0.05 6.86
C ILE A 7 1.98 -0.60 6.75
N VAL A 8 2.79 0.04 5.93
CA VAL A 8 4.24 -0.21 5.85
C VAL A 8 4.99 1.10 5.99
N THR A 9 6.14 1.08 6.64
CA THR A 9 6.95 2.26 6.94
C THR A 9 8.34 2.14 6.35
N GLU A 10 8.82 3.21 5.75
CA GLU A 10 10.19 3.33 5.22
C GLU A 10 10.95 4.41 5.99
N VAL A 11 12.11 4.04 6.53
CA VAL A 11 13.10 4.99 7.03
C VAL A 11 13.97 5.40 5.85
N VAL A 12 13.98 6.69 5.49
CA VAL A 12 14.70 7.16 4.32
C VAL A 12 16.14 7.48 4.63
N GLU A 13 16.37 8.28 5.66
CA GLU A 13 17.71 8.71 6.10
C GLU A 13 17.90 8.36 7.58
N ASP A 14 17.00 8.84 8.43
CA ASP A 14 16.99 8.65 9.87
C ASP A 14 15.54 8.50 10.38
N CYS A 15 15.39 8.35 11.70
CA CYS A 15 14.08 8.19 12.33
C CYS A 15 13.16 9.42 12.23
N ASP A 16 13.68 10.58 11.80
CA ASP A 16 12.88 11.79 11.56
C ASP A 16 12.38 11.87 10.11
N HIS A 17 13.06 11.20 9.17
CA HIS A 17 12.70 11.12 7.75
C HIS A 17 12.05 9.78 7.42
N VAL A 18 10.81 9.61 7.87
CA VAL A 18 10.03 8.38 7.70
C VAL A 18 8.80 8.62 6.82
N PHE A 19 8.55 7.70 5.90
CA PHE A 19 7.27 7.62 5.18
C PHE A 19 6.44 6.46 5.69
N ALA A 20 5.13 6.66 5.80
CA ALA A 20 4.16 5.59 6.00
C ALA A 20 3.25 5.48 4.78
N TYR A 21 3.04 4.24 4.33
CA TYR A 21 2.17 3.90 3.21
C TYR A 21 1.01 3.08 3.74
N VAL A 22 -0.21 3.60 3.61
CA VAL A 22 -1.44 2.98 4.14
C VAL A 22 -2.42 2.74 3.00
N ASN A 23 -2.77 1.49 2.73
CA ASN A 23 -3.67 1.16 1.64
C ASN A 23 -5.14 1.32 2.06
N ASP A 24 -6.00 1.75 1.14
CA ASP A 24 -7.45 1.86 1.34
C ASP A 24 -8.16 0.89 0.39
N VAL A 25 -8.53 -0.28 0.92
CA VAL A 25 -9.05 -1.39 0.10
C VAL A 25 -10.41 -1.08 -0.52
N PHE A 26 -11.20 -0.20 0.10
CA PHE A 26 -12.54 0.17 -0.38
C PHE A 26 -12.53 1.33 -1.37
N ARG A 27 -11.43 2.11 -1.40
CA ARG A 27 -11.26 3.23 -2.34
C ARG A 27 -10.09 3.05 -3.30
N TYR A 28 -9.51 1.84 -3.35
CA TYR A 28 -8.54 1.41 -4.34
C TYR A 28 -7.36 2.39 -4.47
N GLY A 29 -6.80 2.80 -3.34
CA GLY A 29 -5.74 3.80 -3.33
C GLY A 29 -4.82 3.69 -2.14
N LEU A 30 -3.79 4.52 -2.17
CA LEU A 30 -2.71 4.54 -1.21
C LEU A 30 -2.60 5.92 -0.57
N ILE A 31 -2.60 5.97 0.76
CA ILE A 31 -2.23 7.18 1.49
C ILE A 31 -0.73 7.12 1.73
N VAL A 32 -0.04 8.19 1.38
CA VAL A 32 1.36 8.41 1.74
C VAL A 32 1.40 9.50 2.78
N TYR A 33 2.04 9.21 3.91
CA TYR A 33 2.26 10.15 5.00
C TYR A 33 3.75 10.41 5.15
N ASP A 34 4.12 11.68 5.04
CA ASP A 34 5.47 12.21 5.26
C ASP A 34 5.55 12.68 6.73
N PHE A 35 6.29 11.94 7.56
CA PHE A 35 6.42 12.22 8.99
C PHE A 35 7.14 13.53 9.25
N PHE A 36 8.20 13.82 8.48
CA PHE A 36 9.01 15.02 8.63
C PHE A 36 8.18 16.29 8.37
N LYS A 37 7.36 16.27 7.31
CA LYS A 37 6.51 17.42 6.95
C LYS A 37 5.17 17.42 7.69
N ASN A 38 4.81 16.33 8.36
CA ASN A 38 3.50 16.09 8.94
C ASN A 38 2.37 16.34 7.92
N THR A 39 2.51 15.75 6.74
CA THR A 39 1.53 15.89 5.65
C THR A 39 1.19 14.55 5.04
N SER A 40 -0.04 14.43 4.53
CA SER A 40 -0.50 13.23 3.84
C SER A 40 -1.11 13.57 2.49
N TYR A 41 -0.89 12.71 1.50
CA TYR A 41 -1.54 12.79 0.21
C TYR A 41 -2.01 11.41 -0.25
N ARG A 42 -2.95 11.41 -1.20
CA ARG A 42 -3.51 10.17 -1.77
C ARG A 42 -2.95 9.94 -3.17
N LEU A 43 -2.48 8.72 -3.40
CA LEU A 43 -2.14 8.18 -4.70
C LEU A 43 -3.22 7.20 -5.16
N THR A 44 -3.50 7.22 -6.46
CA THR A 44 -4.42 6.29 -7.11
C THR A 44 -3.80 5.83 -8.41
N HIS A 45 -3.90 4.54 -8.70
CA HIS A 45 -3.42 3.94 -9.95
C HIS A 45 -4.37 2.83 -10.40
N PRO A 46 -4.58 2.58 -11.70
CA PRO A 46 -5.43 1.49 -12.18
C PRO A 46 -5.08 0.10 -11.62
N TYR A 47 -3.81 -0.17 -11.33
CA TYR A 47 -3.37 -1.42 -10.70
C TYR A 47 -3.80 -1.59 -9.23
N MET A 48 -4.41 -0.58 -8.62
CA MET A 48 -4.94 -0.66 -7.26
C MET A 48 -6.40 -1.14 -7.22
N TYR A 49 -7.05 -1.29 -8.38
CA TYR A 49 -8.41 -1.81 -8.49
C TYR A 49 -8.42 -3.34 -8.42
N PRO A 50 -9.48 -3.94 -7.84
CA PRO A 50 -9.66 -5.38 -7.88
C PRO A 50 -9.83 -5.87 -9.32
N GLU A 51 -9.26 -7.03 -9.64
CA GLU A 51 -9.52 -7.70 -10.90
C GLU A 51 -10.90 -8.39 -10.84
N PRO A 52 -11.92 -7.89 -11.57
CA PRO A 52 -13.29 -8.37 -11.42
C PRO A 52 -13.42 -9.87 -11.67
N THR A 53 -12.63 -10.42 -12.59
CA THR A 53 -12.67 -11.84 -12.96
C THR A 53 -11.93 -12.76 -12.00
N GLN A 54 -11.06 -12.20 -11.13
CA GLN A 54 -10.20 -12.96 -10.20
C GLN A 54 -10.53 -12.67 -8.73
N SER A 55 -11.78 -12.31 -8.44
CA SER A 55 -12.24 -11.92 -7.09
C SER A 55 -12.91 -13.07 -6.31
N THR A 56 -12.95 -14.28 -6.86
CA THR A 56 -13.63 -15.43 -6.24
C THR A 56 -12.64 -16.29 -5.46
N TYR A 57 -12.92 -16.51 -4.17
CA TYR A 57 -12.10 -17.30 -3.27
C TYR A 57 -12.88 -18.52 -2.77
N ILE A 58 -12.17 -19.62 -2.56
CA ILE A 58 -12.72 -20.87 -2.02
C ILE A 58 -11.87 -21.26 -0.81
N LEU A 59 -12.50 -21.32 0.35
CA LEU A 59 -11.88 -21.75 1.61
C LEU A 59 -12.87 -22.69 2.31
N ASP A 60 -12.45 -23.90 2.67
CA ASP A 60 -13.29 -24.91 3.33
C ASP A 60 -14.67 -25.10 2.67
N ASN A 61 -14.67 -25.27 1.34
CA ASN A 61 -15.87 -25.38 0.50
C ASN A 61 -16.81 -24.16 0.51
N LEU A 62 -16.47 -23.08 1.23
CA LEU A 62 -17.17 -21.80 1.16
C LEU A 62 -16.62 -21.00 -0.01
N LYS A 63 -17.52 -20.65 -0.93
CA LYS A 63 -17.22 -19.78 -2.07
C LYS A 63 -17.70 -18.38 -1.76
N PHE A 64 -16.80 -17.41 -1.74
CA PHE A 64 -17.13 -16.01 -1.53
C PHE A 64 -16.39 -15.11 -2.53
N ARG A 65 -16.89 -13.90 -2.70
CA ARG A 65 -16.31 -12.90 -3.60
C ARG A 65 -15.74 -11.75 -2.78
N TRP A 66 -14.47 -11.46 -2.97
CA TRP A 66 -13.75 -10.41 -2.28
C TRP A 66 -13.21 -9.43 -3.31
N VAL A 67 -13.78 -8.23 -3.34
CA VAL A 67 -13.50 -7.17 -4.33
C VAL A 67 -12.72 -6.01 -3.73
N ASP A 68 -11.89 -6.32 -2.74
CA ASP A 68 -10.98 -5.35 -2.16
C ASP A 68 -9.84 -5.09 -3.16
N GLY A 69 -9.43 -3.83 -3.29
CA GLY A 69 -8.35 -3.45 -4.21
C GLY A 69 -6.96 -3.79 -3.67
N ILE A 70 -6.01 -2.87 -3.83
CA ILE A 70 -4.69 -2.94 -3.17
C ILE A 70 -4.86 -3.33 -1.68
N PHE A 71 -4.23 -4.44 -1.26
CA PHE A 71 -4.53 -5.09 0.04
C PHE A 71 -3.31 -5.29 0.95
N GLY A 72 -2.32 -6.05 0.49
CA GLY A 72 -1.12 -6.38 1.26
C GLY A 72 0.09 -5.71 0.62
N MET A 73 0.83 -4.93 1.40
CA MET A 73 2.06 -4.29 0.96
C MET A 73 3.23 -4.76 1.82
N ALA A 74 4.42 -4.75 1.23
CA ALA A 74 5.68 -5.02 1.91
C ALA A 74 6.76 -4.12 1.29
N ILE A 75 7.73 -3.74 2.11
CA ILE A 75 8.89 -2.97 1.68
C ILE A 75 10.09 -3.92 1.67
N SER A 76 10.81 -3.95 0.55
CA SER A 76 12.06 -4.68 0.48
C SER A 76 13.11 -4.01 1.36
N PRO A 77 14.00 -4.78 2.02
CA PRO A 77 15.17 -4.21 2.66
C PRO A 77 15.98 -3.36 1.67
N GLU A 78 16.66 -2.33 2.17
CA GLU A 78 17.56 -1.53 1.34
C GLU A 78 18.68 -2.44 0.81
N LEU A 79 18.63 -2.78 -0.48
CA LEU A 79 19.69 -3.53 -1.15
C LEU A 79 20.90 -2.61 -1.26
N SER A 80 21.80 -2.72 -0.28
CA SER A 80 23.08 -2.01 -0.17
C SER A 80 23.71 -1.78 -1.56
N GLY A 81 23.52 -0.58 -2.12
CA GLY A 81 24.26 -0.07 -3.27
C GLY A 81 23.72 -0.32 -4.69
N LYS A 82 22.54 -0.93 -4.93
CA LYS A 82 22.07 -1.18 -6.32
C LYS A 82 20.82 -0.43 -6.78
N TYR A 83 19.94 -0.02 -5.86
CA TYR A 83 18.81 0.83 -6.19
C TYR A 83 19.07 2.24 -5.64
N LYS A 84 19.61 3.13 -6.50
CA LYS A 84 19.58 4.56 -6.19
C LYS A 84 18.12 5.01 -6.30
N ARG A 85 17.55 5.42 -5.18
CA ARG A 85 16.20 5.99 -5.11
C ARG A 85 16.11 7.19 -6.07
N HIS A 86 15.03 7.26 -6.84
CA HIS A 86 14.76 8.42 -7.68
C HIS A 86 14.38 9.57 -6.73
N PRO A 87 15.12 10.70 -6.72
CA PRO A 87 14.67 11.85 -5.95
C PRO A 87 13.39 12.37 -6.62
N TYR A 88 12.29 12.33 -5.87
CA TYR A 88 11.08 13.09 -6.21
C TYR A 88 11.24 14.51 -5.70
#